data_AF-A0A246GKJ5-F1
#
_entry.id   AF-A0A246GKJ5-F1
#
_cell.length_a   1.000
_cell.length_b   1.000
_cell.length_c   1.000
_cell.angle_alpha   90.00
_cell.angle_beta   90.00
_cell.angle_gamma   90.00
#
_symmetry.space_group_name_H-M   'P 1'
#
loop_
_entity.id
_entity.type
_entity.pdbx_description
1 polymer ?
#
loop_
_entity_poly.entity_id
_entity_poly.type
_entity_poly.pdbx_seq_one_letter_code
_entity_poly.pdbx_strand_id
1 'polypeptide(L)' 'MEKSKEELDKEILLVAEKIKALRVKAGYTSYETFAFTNDINRVQYYRIEKGQNITLKTLIKVLKIHNLTLEEFFKDLQSY' A
#
# COMPACT_ATOMS: atom_id res chain seq x y z
N MET A 1 -14.75 22.61 -6.94
CA MET A 1 -14.39 21.26 -7.41
C MET A 1 -13.04 20.75 -6.88
N GLU A 2 -12.24 21.58 -6.19
CA GLU A 2 -10.89 21.20 -5.72
C GLU A 2 -10.86 20.25 -4.51
N LYS A 3 -11.85 20.35 -3.60
CA LYS A 3 -11.93 19.52 -2.38
C LYS A 3 -11.91 18.00 -2.64
N SER A 4 -12.53 17.53 -3.73
CA SER A 4 -12.63 16.09 -4.00
C SER A 4 -11.31 15.44 -4.40
N LYS A 5 -10.33 16.21 -4.90
CA LYS A 5 -9.02 15.69 -5.27
C LYS A 5 -8.14 15.55 -4.03
N GLU A 6 -8.13 16.57 -3.18
CA GLU A 6 -7.38 16.59 -1.92
C GLU A 6 -7.84 15.51 -0.94
N GLU A 7 -9.14 15.22 -0.87
CA GLU A 7 -9.67 14.14 -0.03
C GLU A 7 -9.31 12.74 -0.59
N LEU A 8 -9.40 12.55 -1.91
CA LEU A 8 -8.99 11.29 -2.56
C LEU A 8 -7.49 11.02 -2.35
N ASP A 9 -6.66 12.07 -2.39
CA ASP A 9 -5.24 11.98 -2.10
C ASP A 9 -4.98 11.54 -0.64
N LYS A 10 -5.82 11.94 0.34
CA LYS A 10 -5.70 11.47 1.74
C LYS A 10 -6.01 9.99 1.87
N GLU A 11 -7.07 9.50 1.23
CA GLU A 11 -7.42 8.07 1.27
C GLU A 11 -6.34 7.19 0.65
N ILE A 12 -5.79 7.63 -0.48
CA ILE A 12 -4.68 6.95 -1.15
C ILE A 12 -3.43 6.96 -0.26
N LEU A 13 -3.15 8.06 0.43
CA LEU A 13 -2.05 8.14 1.40
C LEU A 13 -2.25 7.18 2.58
N LEU A 14 -3.47 7.06 3.13
CA LEU A 14 -3.76 6.09 4.20
C LEU A 14 -3.48 4.64 3.75
N VAL A 15 -3.90 4.28 2.55
CA VAL A 15 -3.60 2.97 1.95
C VAL A 15 -2.09 2.78 1.76
N ALA A 16 -1.39 3.80 1.26
CA ALA A 16 0.04 3.79 1.05
C ALA A 16 0.82 3.60 2.37
N GLU A 17 0.44 4.32 3.42
CA GLU A 17 1.03 4.19 4.75
C GLU A 17 0.78 2.80 5.34
N LYS A 18 -0.41 2.24 5.14
CA LYS A 18 -0.71 0.90 5.61
C LYS A 18 0.11 -0.17 4.89
N ILE A 19 0.31 -0.06 3.58
CA ILE A 19 1.20 -0.94 2.80
C ILE A 19 2.63 -0.86 3.32
N LYS A 20 3.12 0.36 3.61
CA LYS A 20 4.44 0.58 4.22
C LYS A 20 4.53 -0.07 5.60
N ALA A 21 3.50 0.07 6.43
CA ALA A 21 3.46 -0.55 7.76
C ALA A 21 3.48 -2.08 7.67
N LEU A 22 2.78 -2.69 6.71
CA LEU A 22 2.83 -4.14 6.48
C LEU A 22 4.24 -4.62 6.17
N ARG A 23 4.96 -3.89 5.30
CA ARG A 23 6.35 -4.19 4.96
C ARG A 23 7.26 -4.13 6.19
N VAL A 24 7.14 -3.07 6.99
CA VAL A 24 7.92 -2.91 8.23
C VAL A 24 7.60 -4.02 9.23
N LYS A 25 6.31 -4.37 9.39
CA LYS A 25 5.86 -5.47 10.26
C LYS A 25 6.39 -6.83 9.82
N ALA A 26 6.60 -7.02 8.52
CA ALA A 26 7.23 -8.23 7.96
C ALA A 26 8.77 -8.24 8.10
N GLY A 27 9.37 -7.26 8.77
CA GLY A 27 10.81 -7.20 9.04
C GLY A 27 11.64 -6.54 7.93
N TYR A 28 11.00 -5.97 6.90
CA TYR A 28 11.71 -5.30 5.81
C TYR A 28 11.87 -3.81 6.11
N THR A 29 13.12 -3.38 6.33
CA THR A 29 13.48 -1.96 6.49
C THR A 29 13.47 -1.21 5.16
N SER A 30 13.84 -1.89 4.07
CA SER A 30 13.93 -1.32 2.73
C SER A 30 12.83 -1.82 1.79
N TYR A 31 12.18 -0.88 1.10
CA TYR A 31 11.18 -1.16 0.06
C TYR A 31 11.77 -1.93 -1.11
N GLU A 32 13.04 -1.70 -1.43
CA GLU A 32 13.75 -2.40 -2.48
C GLU A 32 13.92 -3.88 -2.18
N THR A 33 14.27 -4.21 -0.93
CA THR A 33 14.42 -5.60 -0.48
C THR A 33 13.07 -6.30 -0.53
N PHE A 34 12.02 -5.68 0.01
CA PHE A 34 10.67 -6.24 -0.06
C PHE A 34 10.21 -6.48 -1.49
N ALA A 35 10.40 -5.49 -2.37
CA ALA A 35 10.00 -5.59 -3.77
C ALA A 35 10.82 -6.65 -4.51
N PHE A 36 12.13 -6.75 -4.26
CA PHE A 36 12.97 -7.77 -4.86
C PHE A 36 12.60 -9.18 -4.40
N THR A 37 12.43 -9.40 -3.09
CA THR A 37 12.09 -10.72 -2.53
C THR A 37 10.72 -11.21 -3.00
N ASN A 38 9.78 -10.30 -3.24
CA ASN A 38 8.40 -10.62 -3.61
C ASN A 38 8.09 -10.47 -5.11
N ASP A 39 9.13 -10.29 -5.92
CA ASP A 39 9.00 -10.12 -7.37
C ASP A 39 8.01 -8.98 -7.73
N ILE A 40 8.17 -7.84 -7.08
CA ILE A 40 7.40 -6.61 -7.32
C ILE A 40 8.34 -5.58 -7.96
N ASN A 41 7.83 -4.80 -8.90
CA ASN A 41 8.59 -3.70 -9.46
C ASN A 41 8.91 -2.66 -8.37
N ARG A 42 10.19 -2.47 -8.08
CA ARG A 42 10.69 -1.55 -7.03
C ARG A 42 10.19 -0.12 -7.20
N VAL A 43 10.17 0.38 -8.44
CA VAL A 43 9.74 1.75 -8.76
C VAL A 43 8.24 1.90 -8.53
N GLN A 44 7.46 0.90 -8.96
CA GLN A 44 6.02 0.90 -8.72
C GLN A 44 5.70 0.86 -7.22
N TYR A 45 6.38 -0.02 -6.47
CA TYR A 45 6.17 -0.14 -5.03
C TYR A 45 6.53 1.14 -4.27
N TYR A 46 7.67 1.77 -4.62
CA TYR A 46 8.06 3.06 -4.05
C TYR A 46 7.03 4.17 -4.34
N ARG A 47 6.50 4.22 -5.56
CA ARG A 47 5.44 5.17 -5.93
C ARG A 47 4.19 4.97 -5.08
N ILE A 48 3.79 3.72 -4.88
CA ILE A 48 2.64 3.37 -4.03
C ILE A 48 2.85 3.90 -2.61
N GLU A 49 4.01 3.65 -2.00
CA GLU A 49 4.32 4.16 -0.64
C GLU A 49 4.35 5.71 -0.56
N LYS A 50 4.46 6.39 -1.70
CA LYS A 50 4.38 7.86 -1.81
C LYS A 50 2.96 8.38 -2.07
N GLY A 51 1.94 7.53 -2.10
CA GLY A 51 0.55 7.93 -2.37
C GLY A 51 0.20 7.98 -3.86
N GLN A 52 0.94 7.29 -4.74
CA GLN A 52 0.47 7.07 -6.10
C GLN A 52 -0.60 5.99 -6.17
N ASN A 53 -1.41 6.07 -7.22
CA ASN A 53 -2.46 5.11 -7.48
C ASN A 53 -1.91 3.67 -7.56
N ILE A 54 -2.50 2.77 -6.77
CA ILE A 54 -2.18 1.35 -6.76
C ILE A 54 -3.26 0.59 -7.54
N THR A 55 -2.84 -0.36 -8.37
CA THR A 55 -3.80 -1.27 -9.00
C THR A 55 -4.23 -2.35 -8.00
N LEU A 56 -5.51 -2.74 -8.01
CA LEU A 56 -6.04 -3.81 -7.16
C LEU A 56 -5.22 -5.11 -7.26
N LYS A 57 -4.71 -5.44 -8.46
CA LYS A 57 -3.82 -6.59 -8.67
C LYS A 57 -2.56 -6.52 -7.81
N THR A 58 -1.96 -5.34 -7.70
CA THR A 58 -0.75 -5.13 -6.88
C THR A 58 -1.08 -5.18 -5.40
N LEU A 59 -2.19 -4.55 -5.00
CA LEU A 59 -2.68 -4.61 -3.62
C LEU A 59 -2.89 -6.05 -3.19
N ILE A 60 -3.65 -6.83 -3.95
CA ILE A 60 -3.94 -8.24 -3.65
C ILE A 60 -2.64 -9.06 -3.58
N LYS A 61 -1.65 -8.79 -4.45
CA LYS A 61 -0.34 -9.48 -4.39
C LYS A 61 0.36 -9.20 -3.05
N VAL A 62 0.42 -7.93 -2.63
CA VAL A 62 0.99 -7.52 -1.34
C VAL A 62 0.24 -8.20 -0.19
N LEU A 63 -1.08 -8.17 -0.18
CA LEU A 63 -1.87 -8.81 0.89
C LEU A 63 -1.63 -10.32 0.97
N LYS A 64 -1.54 -11.00 -0.18
CA LYS A 64 -1.22 -12.44 -0.24
C LYS A 64 0.15 -12.77 0.34
N ILE A 65 1.16 -11.93 0.10
CA ILE A 65 2.51 -12.08 0.69
C ILE A 65 2.44 -12.03 2.21
N HIS A 66 1.59 -11.15 2.74
CA HIS A 66 1.39 -10.99 4.18
C HIS A 66 0.35 -11.94 4.78
N ASN A 67 -0.23 -12.86 3.99
CA ASN A 67 -1.36 -13.70 4.39
C ASN A 67 -2.53 -12.92 5.01
N LEU A 68 -2.82 -11.74 4.45
CA LEU A 68 -3.93 -10.88 4.87
C LEU A 68 -5.08 -10.94 3.85
N THR A 69 -6.30 -10.83 4.36
CA THR A 69 -7.49 -10.62 3.53
C THR A 69 -7.68 -9.13 3.25
N LEU A 70 -8.49 -8.81 2.23
CA LEU A 70 -8.90 -7.43 1.96
C LEU A 70 -9.65 -6.84 3.16
N GLU A 71 -10.53 -7.63 3.79
CA GLU A 71 -11.26 -7.21 4.98
C GLU A 71 -10.32 -6.77 6.10
N GLU A 72 -9.36 -7.62 6.47
CA GLU A 72 -8.38 -7.29 7.53
C GLU A 72 -7.51 -6.09 7.16
N PHE A 73 -7.20 -5.92 5.87
CA PHE A 73 -6.47 -4.75 5.41
C PHE A 73 -7.29 -3.46 5.55
N PHE A 74 -8.57 -3.47 5.19
CA PHE A 74 -9.40 -2.26 5.22
C PHE A 74 -10.10 -2.02 6.57
N LYS A 75 -10.12 -3.00 7.47
CA LYS A 75 -10.80 -2.92 8.78
C LYS A 75 -10.38 -1.73 9.66
N ASP A 76 -9.11 -1.34 9.55
CA ASP A 76 -8.54 -0.20 10.30
C ASP A 76 -8.46 1.09 9.45
N LEU A 77 -8.96 1.05 8.22
CA LEU A 77 -9.01 2.22 7.34
C LEU A 77 -10.40 2.84 7.45
N GLN A 78 -10.53 3.88 8.26
CA GLN A 78 -11.72 4.74 8.25
C GLN A 78 -11.47 5.94 7.33
N SER A 79 -12.29 6.03 6.30
CA SER A 79 -12.42 7.21 5.45
C SER A 79 -13.83 7.78 5.59
N TYR A 80 -14.01 9.08 5.39
CA TYR A 80 -15.26 9.83 5.61
C TYR A 80 -15.77 10.48 4.31
#